data_AF-A0A9D5PQB3-F1
#
_entry.id   AF-A0A9D5PQB3-F1
#
_cell.length_a   1.000
_cell.length_b   1.000
_cell.length_c   1.000
_cell.angle_alpha   90.00
_cell.angle_beta   90.00
_cell.angle_gamma   90.00
#
_symmetry.space_group_name_H-M   'P 1'
#
loop_
_entity.id
_entity.type
_entity.pdbx_description
1 polymer ?
#
loop_
_entity_poly.entity_id
_entity_poly.type
_entity_poly.pdbx_seq_one_letter_code
_entity_poly.pdbx_strand_id
1 'polypeptide(L)'
;MFCPHCGSPCDETKPFCQNCGNKLDSSPQINTNAPPESSVHNHSDESQASPSIFIVNGVIPTLQRLAKTPSCMIGVIAYTISLVLTFIGSFTADEFIYSFLHKIFDDFNIEFNVAEAEIYMESGIISTVFSTIFSMAPSILLCIGMWLMVSSAGKGSPSIGGLTIIKVITVIEIVLVSIAISAVGISGLIILVFDLAGSFSGISYGSKEALAPSLGMGFIGAVLILCLLLFILAIVYEAKILQTVASIKNTILTNTPTGTISSFVIAICWISGVMGILFSVSSIAPILILSSLASSISSIAFGVFLSKYKKEMNRISEFHRMR
;
A
#
# COMPACT_ATOMS: atom_id res chain seq x y z
N MET A 1 7.06 -39.87 0.40
CA MET A 1 6.52 -39.18 -0.80
C MET A 1 6.60 -37.65 -0.68
N PHE A 2 6.42 -36.88 -1.77
CA PHE A 2 6.37 -35.40 -1.74
C PHE A 2 4.95 -34.89 -1.99
N CYS A 3 4.54 -33.82 -1.31
CA CYS A 3 3.22 -33.24 -1.55
C CYS A 3 3.11 -32.65 -2.97
N PRO A 4 2.11 -33.03 -3.79
CA PRO A 4 1.94 -32.50 -5.14
C PRO A 4 1.61 -31.00 -5.17
N HIS A 5 1.15 -30.44 -4.05
CA HIS A 5 0.75 -29.03 -3.97
C HIS A 5 1.86 -28.10 -3.44
N CYS A 6 2.71 -28.57 -2.52
CA CYS A 6 3.74 -27.70 -1.91
C CYS A 6 5.17 -28.24 -1.99
N GLY A 7 5.36 -29.47 -2.48
CA GLY A 7 6.68 -30.08 -2.67
C GLY A 7 7.44 -30.41 -1.37
N SER A 8 6.82 -30.30 -0.19
CA SER A 8 7.46 -30.73 1.06
C SER A 8 7.50 -32.25 1.17
N PRO A 9 8.53 -32.84 1.80
CA PRO A 9 8.54 -34.26 2.13
C PRO A 9 7.39 -34.57 3.08
N CYS A 10 6.59 -35.57 2.75
CA CYS A 10 5.44 -36.02 3.53
C CYS A 10 5.63 -37.48 3.95
N ASP A 11 5.20 -37.75 5.18
CA ASP A 11 5.07 -39.10 5.73
C ASP A 11 3.98 -39.87 4.97
N GLU A 12 4.29 -41.10 4.55
CA GLU A 12 3.42 -41.91 3.68
C GLU A 12 2.20 -42.48 4.41
N THR A 13 2.22 -42.43 5.74
CA THR A 13 1.14 -42.92 6.62
C THR A 13 0.07 -41.88 6.94
N LYS A 14 0.25 -40.62 6.52
CA LYS A 14 -0.65 -39.52 6.89
C LYS A 14 -1.52 -39.06 5.70
N PRO A 15 -2.85 -38.93 5.90
CA PRO A 15 -3.78 -38.56 4.82
C PRO A 15 -3.73 -37.08 4.41
N PHE A 16 -2.97 -36.24 5.14
CA PHE A 16 -2.83 -34.82 4.87
C PHE A 16 -1.37 -34.37 4.98
N CYS A 17 -0.99 -33.41 4.13
CA CYS A 17 0.29 -32.75 4.20
C CYS A 17 0.35 -31.87 5.45
N GLN A 18 1.31 -32.14 6.33
CA GLN A 18 1.52 -31.36 7.56
C GLN A 18 1.92 -29.90 7.32
N ASN A 19 2.43 -29.58 6.13
CA ASN A 19 2.95 -28.26 5.81
C ASN A 19 1.94 -27.35 5.07
N CYS A 20 1.03 -27.91 4.26
CA CYS A 20 0.07 -27.12 3.49
C CYS A 20 -1.39 -27.56 3.65
N GLY A 21 -1.66 -28.60 4.44
CA GLY A 21 -3.00 -29.14 4.66
C GLY A 21 -3.62 -29.89 3.47
N ASN A 22 -2.89 -30.02 2.35
CA ASN A 22 -3.42 -30.70 1.17
C ASN A 22 -3.64 -32.19 1.44
N LYS A 23 -4.80 -32.72 1.00
CA LYS A 23 -5.10 -34.15 1.09
C LYS A 23 -4.14 -34.93 0.20
N LEU A 24 -3.63 -36.03 0.72
CA LEU A 24 -2.69 -36.90 0.05
C LEU A 24 -3.46 -38.14 -0.39
N ASP A 25 -3.43 -38.45 -1.68
CA ASP A 25 -4.11 -39.63 -2.23
C ASP A 25 -3.30 -40.88 -1.88
N SER A 26 -3.39 -41.32 -0.62
CA SER A 26 -2.97 -42.65 -0.20
C SER A 26 -3.94 -43.66 -0.85
N SER A 27 -3.50 -44.44 -1.82
CA SER A 27 -4.30 -45.48 -2.48
C SER A 27 -3.63 -46.85 -2.30
N PRO A 28 -4.36 -47.98 -2.40
CA PRO A 28 -5.63 -48.37 -1.79
C PRO A 28 -5.40 -49.45 -0.70
N GLN A 29 -6.39 -49.67 0.18
CA GLN A 29 -6.35 -50.82 1.08
C GLN A 29 -6.40 -52.13 0.28
N ILE A 30 -5.40 -52.99 0.52
CA ILE A 30 -5.37 -54.39 0.10
C ILE A 30 -6.50 -55.10 0.84
N ASN A 31 -7.54 -55.53 0.11
CA ASN A 31 -8.42 -56.60 0.56
C ASN A 31 -8.32 -57.75 -0.45
N THR A 32 -7.82 -58.87 0.05
CA THR A 32 -7.63 -60.16 -0.60
C THR A 32 -8.98 -60.75 -1.03
N ASN A 33 -9.17 -61.02 -2.33
CA ASN A 33 -9.80 -62.22 -2.91
C ASN A 33 -9.86 -62.08 -4.45
N ALA A 34 -9.27 -63.05 -5.15
CA ALA A 34 -8.97 -63.14 -6.58
C ALA A 34 -10.21 -63.52 -7.47
N PRO A 35 -10.13 -63.80 -8.82
CA PRO A 35 -8.98 -63.89 -9.76
C PRO A 35 -9.31 -63.30 -11.19
N PRO A 36 -8.67 -63.69 -12.34
CA PRO A 36 -7.77 -62.80 -13.11
C PRO A 36 -8.09 -62.64 -14.63
N GLU A 37 -7.59 -61.58 -15.29
CA GLU A 37 -7.29 -61.60 -16.74
C GLU A 37 -6.17 -60.59 -17.04
N SER A 38 -4.94 -61.09 -17.28
CA SER A 38 -4.25 -61.16 -18.59
C SER A 38 -3.63 -59.81 -19.00
N SER A 39 -2.34 -59.63 -18.65
CA SER A 39 -1.17 -59.67 -19.56
C SER A 39 -0.90 -58.28 -20.19
N VAL A 40 0.28 -57.68 -20.13
CA VAL A 40 1.55 -58.07 -20.75
C VAL A 40 2.67 -57.12 -20.24
N HIS A 41 3.85 -57.68 -19.92
CA HIS A 41 5.25 -57.19 -20.04
C HIS A 41 5.54 -55.69 -20.30
N ASN A 42 6.58 -55.02 -19.75
CA ASN A 42 7.95 -55.45 -19.42
C ASN A 42 8.68 -54.45 -18.51
N HIS A 43 9.62 -54.96 -17.72
CA HIS A 43 10.68 -54.23 -17.03
C HIS A 43 11.66 -53.59 -18.01
N SER A 44 12.16 -52.40 -17.67
CA SER A 44 13.61 -52.16 -17.57
C SER A 44 13.86 -50.83 -16.86
N ASP A 45 14.42 -50.96 -15.65
CA ASP A 45 15.17 -49.93 -14.96
C ASP A 45 16.23 -49.35 -15.90
N GLU A 46 16.20 -48.05 -16.13
CA GLU A 46 17.41 -47.30 -16.46
C GLU A 46 17.52 -46.13 -15.49
N SER A 47 18.36 -46.34 -14.49
CA SER A 47 18.84 -45.33 -13.56
C SER A 47 19.71 -44.35 -14.35
N GLN A 48 19.10 -43.26 -14.83
CA GLN A 48 19.84 -42.07 -15.26
C GLN A 48 19.67 -40.98 -14.21
N ALA A 49 20.77 -40.68 -13.53
CA ALA A 49 20.94 -39.56 -12.62
C ALA A 49 20.43 -38.27 -13.28
N SER A 50 19.29 -37.75 -12.81
CA SER A 50 18.79 -36.46 -13.28
C SER A 50 19.49 -35.36 -12.49
N PRO A 51 20.18 -34.41 -13.16
CA PRO A 51 20.77 -33.26 -12.50
C PRO A 51 19.65 -32.46 -11.84
N SER A 52 19.95 -31.64 -10.83
CA SER A 52 19.00 -30.74 -10.21
C SER A 52 18.33 -29.84 -11.26
N ILE A 53 17.19 -30.27 -11.80
CA ILE A 53 16.34 -29.47 -12.68
C ILE A 53 15.76 -28.38 -11.78
N PHE A 54 16.41 -27.23 -11.83
CA PHE A 54 15.82 -25.98 -11.40
C PHE A 54 14.61 -25.72 -12.29
N ILE A 55 13.42 -26.16 -11.84
CA ILE A 55 12.17 -25.85 -12.52
C ILE A 55 11.98 -24.34 -12.38
N VAL A 56 12.37 -23.58 -13.41
CA VAL A 56 11.89 -22.23 -13.61
C VAL A 56 10.40 -22.37 -13.87
N ASN A 57 9.61 -22.28 -12.81
CA ASN A 57 8.16 -22.16 -12.93
C ASN A 57 7.87 -21.01 -13.92
N GLY A 58 6.90 -21.22 -14.81
CA GLY A 58 6.47 -20.18 -15.75
C GLY A 58 6.13 -18.87 -15.06
N VAL A 59 5.99 -17.80 -15.85
CA VAL A 59 5.70 -16.45 -15.34
C VAL A 59 4.40 -16.42 -14.51
N ILE A 60 3.33 -17.01 -15.01
CA ILE A 60 2.02 -17.06 -14.32
C ILE A 60 2.06 -17.79 -12.96
N PRO A 61 2.55 -19.04 -12.84
CA PRO A 61 2.59 -19.73 -11.54
C PRO A 61 3.51 -19.01 -10.54
N THR A 62 4.57 -18.35 -11.01
CA THR A 62 5.42 -17.50 -10.16
C THR A 62 4.67 -16.29 -9.62
N LEU A 63 3.88 -15.61 -10.45
CA LEU A 63 3.03 -14.49 -10.04
C LEU A 63 1.97 -14.90 -9.02
N GLN A 64 1.33 -16.06 -9.22
CA GLN A 64 0.36 -16.60 -8.27
C GLN A 64 1.01 -16.90 -6.91
N ARG A 65 2.21 -17.47 -6.91
CA ARG A 65 2.98 -17.70 -5.69
C ARG A 65 3.38 -16.39 -5.00
N LEU A 66 3.78 -15.38 -5.76
CA LEU A 66 4.12 -14.06 -5.23
C LEU A 66 2.91 -13.38 -4.60
N ALA A 67 1.74 -13.41 -5.24
CA ALA A 67 0.51 -12.84 -4.69
C ALA A 67 0.05 -13.52 -3.39
N LYS A 68 0.35 -14.81 -3.20
CA LYS A 68 0.09 -15.56 -1.95
C LYS A 68 1.19 -15.45 -0.90
N THR A 69 2.27 -14.71 -1.18
CA THR A 69 3.37 -14.54 -0.22
C THR A 69 2.85 -13.76 1.00
N PRO A 70 3.26 -14.11 2.24
CA PRO A 70 2.81 -13.45 3.46
C PRO A 70 2.99 -11.93 3.42
N SER A 71 4.06 -11.43 2.77
CA SER A 71 4.28 -10.00 2.58
C SER A 71 3.15 -9.29 1.83
N CYS A 72 2.58 -9.91 0.79
CA CYS A 72 1.45 -9.33 0.06
C CYS A 72 0.18 -9.34 0.92
N MET A 73 -0.10 -10.46 1.60
CA MET A 73 -1.28 -10.60 2.47
C MET A 73 -1.28 -9.61 3.63
N ILE A 74 -0.14 -9.49 4.33
CA ILE A 74 0.02 -8.52 5.43
C ILE A 74 -0.20 -7.10 4.91
N GLY A 75 0.33 -6.76 3.73
CA GLY A 75 0.13 -5.45 3.11
C GLY A 75 -1.34 -5.12 2.88
N VAL A 76 -2.10 -6.05 2.30
CA VAL A 76 -3.53 -5.87 2.00
C VAL A 76 -4.38 -5.82 3.26
N ILE A 77 -4.10 -6.68 4.25
CA ILE A 77 -4.83 -6.70 5.53
C ILE A 77 -4.57 -5.41 6.31
N ALA A 78 -3.30 -5.00 6.44
CA ALA A 78 -2.94 -3.79 7.16
C ALA A 78 -3.53 -2.53 6.50
N TYR A 79 -3.59 -2.47 5.16
CA TYR A 79 -4.27 -1.40 4.46
C TYR A 79 -5.78 -1.36 4.77
N THR A 80 -6.42 -2.53 4.76
CA THR A 80 -7.85 -2.64 5.09
C THR A 80 -8.12 -2.16 6.51
N ILE A 81 -7.30 -2.56 7.47
CA ILE A 81 -7.40 -2.13 8.87
C ILE A 81 -7.20 -0.61 8.98
N SER A 82 -6.21 -0.04 8.29
CA SER A 82 -6.00 1.40 8.27
C SER A 82 -7.23 2.15 7.76
N LEU A 83 -7.85 1.70 6.66
CA LEU A 83 -9.07 2.34 6.14
C LEU A 83 -10.21 2.31 7.16
N VAL A 84 -10.45 1.17 7.80
CA VAL A 84 -11.50 1.04 8.81
C VAL A 84 -11.23 1.94 10.01
N LEU A 85 -9.98 1.99 10.49
CA LEU A 85 -9.60 2.83 11.62
C LEU A 85 -9.65 4.32 11.30
N THR A 86 -9.28 4.73 10.09
CA THR A 86 -9.43 6.11 9.62
C THR A 86 -10.90 6.52 9.57
N PHE A 87 -11.77 5.63 9.07
CA PHE A 87 -13.21 5.89 9.04
C PHE A 87 -13.81 6.03 10.44
N ILE A 88 -13.42 5.18 11.40
CA ILE A 88 -13.90 5.32 12.78
C ILE A 88 -13.29 6.58 13.42
N GLY A 89 -12.03 6.87 13.11
CA GLY A 89 -11.32 8.05 13.58
C GLY A 89 -11.95 9.37 13.15
N SER A 90 -12.57 9.44 11.96
CA SER A 90 -13.23 10.67 11.50
C SER A 90 -14.45 11.08 12.32
N PHE A 91 -15.04 10.17 13.11
CA PHE A 91 -16.14 10.52 14.02
C PHE A 91 -15.67 10.97 15.41
N THR A 92 -14.42 10.68 15.77
CA THR A 92 -13.92 10.84 17.15
C THR A 92 -12.84 11.90 17.28
N ALA A 93 -12.17 12.27 16.18
CA ALA A 93 -11.02 13.17 16.20
C ALA A 93 -11.37 14.57 16.76
N ASP A 94 -12.54 15.10 16.44
CA ASP A 94 -12.93 16.47 16.81
C ASP A 94 -13.15 16.60 18.33
N GLU A 95 -13.79 15.62 18.96
CA GLU A 95 -14.00 15.60 20.42
C GLU A 95 -12.67 15.53 21.19
N PHE A 96 -11.70 14.75 20.69
CA PHE A 96 -10.37 14.65 21.30
C PHE A 96 -9.58 15.95 21.19
N ILE A 97 -9.63 16.62 20.04
CA ILE A 97 -8.95 17.91 19.85
C ILE A 97 -9.53 18.96 20.79
N TYR A 98 -10.86 19.04 20.88
CA TYR A 98 -11.54 19.96 21.79
C TYR A 98 -11.15 19.71 23.25
N SER A 99 -11.24 18.46 23.71
CA SER A 99 -10.89 18.09 25.08
C SER A 99 -9.42 18.36 25.40
N PHE A 100 -8.52 18.07 24.45
CA PHE A 100 -7.09 18.31 24.61
C PHE A 100 -6.74 19.80 24.66
N LEU A 101 -7.31 20.61 23.76
CA LEU A 101 -7.11 22.06 23.76
C LEU A 101 -7.65 22.67 25.05
N HIS A 102 -8.88 22.34 25.45
CA HIS A 102 -9.45 22.84 26.70
C HIS A 102 -8.54 22.53 27.90
N LYS A 103 -8.03 21.29 27.98
CA LYS A 103 -7.12 20.91 29.06
C LYS A 103 -5.81 21.71 29.06
N ILE A 104 -5.22 21.94 27.89
CA ILE A 104 -4.00 22.76 27.77
C ILE A 104 -4.27 24.20 28.18
N PHE A 105 -5.34 24.81 27.67
CA PHE A 105 -5.67 26.20 27.98
C PHE A 105 -5.97 26.40 29.48
N ASP A 106 -6.64 25.42 30.10
CA ASP A 106 -6.87 25.38 31.54
C ASP A 106 -5.55 25.24 32.33
N ASP A 107 -4.66 24.33 31.92
CA ASP A 107 -3.35 24.13 32.56
C ASP A 107 -2.44 25.38 32.45
N PHE A 108 -2.57 26.19 31.37
CA PHE A 108 -1.82 27.43 31.17
C PHE A 108 -2.55 28.70 31.65
N ASN A 109 -3.75 28.57 32.22
CA ASN A 109 -4.58 29.68 32.72
C ASN A 109 -4.83 30.78 31.68
N ILE A 110 -4.97 30.37 30.41
CA ILE A 110 -5.28 31.23 29.27
C ILE A 110 -6.79 31.16 29.06
N GLU A 111 -7.50 32.28 29.19
CA GLU A 111 -8.94 32.37 28.92
C GLU A 111 -9.22 32.04 27.45
N PHE A 112 -9.61 30.80 27.18
CA PHE A 112 -10.08 30.38 25.87
C PHE A 112 -11.58 30.66 25.77
N ASN A 113 -11.99 31.50 24.83
CA ASN A 113 -13.40 31.79 24.59
C ASN A 113 -14.07 30.58 23.91
N VAL A 114 -14.50 29.62 24.75
CA VAL A 114 -15.14 28.36 24.33
C VAL A 114 -16.37 28.58 23.45
N ALA A 115 -17.09 29.68 23.64
CA ALA A 115 -18.29 29.98 22.87
C ALA A 115 -18.00 30.36 21.39
N GLU A 116 -16.87 31.00 21.10
CA GLU A 116 -16.47 31.26 19.72
C GLU A 116 -15.89 30.00 19.06
N ALA A 117 -15.12 29.19 19.81
CA ALA A 117 -14.57 27.94 19.33
C ALA A 117 -15.64 26.88 19.00
N GLU A 118 -16.72 26.84 19.79
CA GLU A 118 -17.86 25.94 19.58
C GLU A 118 -18.58 26.26 18.25
N ILE A 119 -18.78 27.55 17.92
CA ILE A 119 -19.41 27.98 16.67
C ILE A 119 -18.55 27.65 15.43
N TYR A 120 -17.22 27.79 15.53
CA TYR A 120 -16.30 27.42 14.44
C TYR A 120 -16.11 25.90 14.29
N MET A 121 -16.28 25.12 15.35
CA MET A 121 -16.14 23.65 15.31
C MET A 121 -17.45 22.94 14.95
N GLU A 122 -18.61 23.41 15.41
CA GLU A 122 -19.91 22.80 15.12
C GLU A 122 -20.27 22.87 13.61
N SER A 123 -19.85 23.95 12.94
CA SER A 123 -19.93 24.07 11.48
C SER A 123 -18.91 23.20 10.72
N GLY A 124 -17.88 22.70 11.42
CA GLY A 124 -16.84 21.82 10.88
C GLY A 124 -17.24 20.34 10.79
N ILE A 125 -18.02 19.82 11.75
CA ILE A 125 -18.34 18.38 11.91
C ILE A 125 -19.08 17.81 10.69
N ILE A 126 -20.07 18.55 10.19
CA ILE A 126 -20.84 18.12 9.01
C ILE A 126 -19.97 18.21 7.75
N SER A 127 -19.00 19.12 7.70
CA SER A 127 -18.09 19.25 6.56
C SER A 127 -17.03 18.13 6.53
N THR A 128 -16.48 17.77 7.69
CA THR A 128 -15.37 16.80 7.81
C THR A 128 -15.83 15.39 7.49
N VAL A 129 -16.96 14.93 8.04
CA VAL A 129 -17.46 13.57 7.78
C VAL A 129 -17.83 13.38 6.30
N PHE A 130 -18.53 14.34 5.70
CA PHE A 130 -18.88 14.28 4.27
C PHE A 130 -17.64 14.33 3.37
N SER A 131 -16.65 15.18 3.71
CA SER A 131 -15.36 15.23 3.01
C SER A 131 -14.60 13.90 3.12
N THR A 132 -14.59 13.29 4.30
CA THR A 132 -13.88 12.03 4.56
C THR A 132 -14.49 10.87 3.74
N ILE A 133 -15.81 10.78 3.68
CA ILE A 133 -16.51 9.77 2.87
C ILE A 133 -16.15 9.91 1.40
N PHE A 134 -16.14 11.14 0.88
CA PHE A 134 -15.79 11.41 -0.51
C PHE A 134 -14.31 11.10 -0.79
N SER A 135 -13.40 11.43 0.14
CA SER A 135 -11.97 11.14 0.00
C SER A 135 -11.63 9.66 0.13
N MET A 136 -12.44 8.87 0.86
CA MET A 136 -12.20 7.44 1.06
C MET A 136 -12.67 6.59 -0.12
N ALA A 137 -13.59 7.07 -0.96
CA ALA A 137 -14.10 6.34 -2.11
C ALA A 137 -13.00 5.75 -3.03
N PRO A 138 -11.99 6.51 -3.50
CA PRO A 138 -10.89 5.95 -4.29
C PRO A 138 -10.08 4.91 -3.50
N SER A 139 -9.80 5.15 -2.22
CA SER A 139 -9.01 4.24 -1.38
C SER A 139 -9.72 2.90 -1.13
N ILE A 140 -11.05 2.91 -1.00
CA ILE A 140 -11.87 1.69 -0.89
C ILE A 140 -11.81 0.88 -2.20
N LEU A 141 -11.93 1.55 -3.35
CA LEU A 141 -11.80 0.92 -4.66
C LEU A 141 -10.39 0.31 -4.87
N LEU A 142 -9.34 0.99 -4.39
CA LEU A 142 -7.97 0.46 -4.39
C LEU A 142 -7.88 -0.81 -3.53
N CYS A 143 -8.50 -0.81 -2.34
CA CYS A 143 -8.57 -1.97 -1.46
C CYS A 143 -9.23 -3.18 -2.14
N ILE A 144 -10.37 -2.96 -2.79
CA ILE A 144 -11.07 -4.00 -3.56
C ILE A 144 -10.18 -4.54 -4.67
N GLY A 145 -9.49 -3.66 -5.41
CA GLY A 145 -8.54 -4.06 -6.45
C GLY A 145 -7.41 -4.96 -5.92
N MET A 146 -6.88 -4.65 -4.74
CA MET A 146 -5.83 -5.45 -4.08
C MET A 146 -6.34 -6.82 -3.62
N TRP A 147 -7.53 -6.90 -3.04
CA TRP A 147 -8.15 -8.18 -2.68
C TRP A 147 -8.49 -9.04 -3.91
N LEU A 148 -8.89 -8.43 -5.03
CA LEU A 148 -9.10 -9.14 -6.30
C LEU A 148 -7.79 -9.70 -6.87
N MET A 149 -6.68 -8.96 -6.74
CA MET A 149 -5.36 -9.47 -7.14
C MET A 149 -5.00 -10.73 -6.34
N VAL A 150 -5.14 -10.67 -5.02
CA VAL A 150 -4.79 -11.77 -4.12
C VAL A 150 -5.70 -12.98 -4.28
N SER A 151 -7.02 -12.78 -4.36
CA SER A 151 -7.99 -13.88 -4.51
C SER A 151 -7.87 -14.61 -5.85
N SER A 152 -7.44 -13.91 -6.89
CA SER A 152 -7.25 -14.51 -8.22
C SER A 152 -6.07 -15.46 -8.31
N ALA A 153 -5.12 -15.38 -7.38
CA ALA A 153 -3.97 -16.26 -7.34
C ALA A 153 -4.32 -17.74 -7.12
N GLY A 154 -5.56 -18.06 -6.75
CA GLY A 154 -6.07 -19.43 -6.60
C GLY A 154 -6.79 -20.01 -7.81
N LYS A 155 -7.10 -19.22 -8.85
CA LYS A 155 -8.07 -19.61 -9.90
C LYS A 155 -7.44 -19.97 -11.26
N GLY A 156 -6.19 -20.41 -11.28
CA GLY A 156 -5.49 -20.84 -12.51
C GLY A 156 -5.04 -19.68 -13.43
N SER A 157 -5.79 -18.57 -13.50
CA SER A 157 -5.40 -17.34 -14.21
C SER A 157 -5.45 -16.11 -13.27
N PRO A 158 -4.37 -15.31 -13.18
CA PRO A 158 -4.35 -14.11 -12.36
C PRO A 158 -5.31 -13.05 -12.90
N SER A 159 -6.06 -12.39 -12.01
CA SER A 159 -7.12 -11.44 -12.37
C SER A 159 -6.52 -10.15 -12.90
N ILE A 160 -6.74 -9.93 -14.19
CA ILE A 160 -6.45 -8.67 -14.87
C ILE A 160 -7.40 -7.56 -14.38
N GLY A 161 -8.58 -7.93 -13.85
CA GLY A 161 -9.59 -7.00 -13.36
C GLY A 161 -9.09 -6.18 -12.17
N GLY A 162 -8.51 -6.83 -11.15
CA GLY A 162 -7.96 -6.15 -9.97
C GLY A 162 -6.86 -5.14 -10.34
N LEU A 163 -5.93 -5.55 -11.22
CA LEU A 163 -4.87 -4.67 -11.71
C LEU A 163 -5.39 -3.52 -12.56
N THR A 164 -6.47 -3.73 -13.31
CA THR A 164 -7.10 -2.67 -14.11
C THR A 164 -7.81 -1.66 -13.22
N ILE A 165 -8.49 -2.12 -12.16
CA ILE A 165 -9.10 -1.24 -11.15
C ILE A 165 -8.01 -0.41 -10.48
N ILE A 166 -6.95 -1.04 -9.95
CA ILE A 166 -5.83 -0.33 -9.31
C ILE A 166 -5.26 0.73 -10.27
N LYS A 167 -5.01 0.37 -11.53
CA LYS A 167 -4.49 1.29 -12.54
C LYS A 167 -5.38 2.53 -12.72
N VAL A 168 -6.69 2.34 -12.87
CA VAL A 168 -7.64 3.45 -13.11
C VAL A 168 -7.77 4.32 -11.87
N ILE A 169 -7.84 3.72 -10.68
CA ILE A 169 -7.96 4.45 -9.42
C ILE A 169 -6.70 5.28 -9.13
N THR A 170 -5.50 4.73 -9.32
CA THR A 170 -4.25 5.50 -9.17
C THR A 170 -4.19 6.70 -10.13
N VAL A 171 -4.72 6.58 -11.36
CA VAL A 171 -4.82 7.73 -12.28
C VAL A 171 -5.77 8.80 -11.72
N ILE A 172 -6.91 8.39 -11.17
CA ILE A 172 -7.87 9.31 -10.54
C ILE A 172 -7.23 10.02 -9.34
N GLU A 173 -6.50 9.29 -8.49
CA GLU A 173 -5.78 9.86 -7.34
C GLU A 173 -4.72 10.89 -7.78
N ILE A 174 -3.94 10.59 -8.83
CA ILE A 174 -2.98 11.56 -9.41
C ILE A 174 -3.69 12.85 -9.83
N VAL A 175 -4.83 12.75 -10.51
CA VAL A 175 -5.58 13.91 -11.00
C VAL A 175 -6.10 14.74 -9.82
N LEU A 176 -6.69 14.10 -8.81
CA LEU A 176 -7.21 14.79 -7.62
C LEU A 176 -6.09 15.49 -6.85
N VAL A 177 -4.96 14.82 -6.62
CA VAL A 177 -3.79 15.40 -5.96
C VAL A 177 -3.23 16.58 -6.76
N SER A 178 -3.16 16.46 -8.09
CA SER A 178 -2.67 17.55 -8.96
C SER A 178 -3.56 18.80 -8.89
N ILE A 179 -4.89 18.63 -8.86
CA ILE A 179 -5.83 19.73 -8.69
C ILE A 179 -5.67 20.36 -7.31
N ALA A 180 -5.60 19.55 -6.24
CA ALA A 180 -5.42 20.04 -4.88
C ALA A 180 -4.12 20.85 -4.73
N ILE A 181 -3.01 20.37 -5.32
CA ILE A 181 -1.73 21.09 -5.31
C ILE A 181 -1.85 22.42 -6.04
N SER A 182 -2.54 22.47 -7.19
CA SER A 182 -2.73 23.72 -7.91
C SER A 182 -3.49 24.75 -7.06
N ALA A 183 -4.51 24.31 -6.30
CA ALA A 183 -5.27 25.19 -5.41
C ALA A 183 -4.41 25.71 -4.24
N VAL A 184 -3.65 24.84 -3.58
CA VAL A 184 -2.74 25.21 -2.48
C VAL A 184 -1.58 26.08 -2.97
N GLY A 185 -1.05 25.82 -4.17
CA GLY A 185 0.00 26.63 -4.77
C GLY A 185 -0.49 28.04 -5.10
N ILE A 186 -1.71 28.17 -5.62
CA ILE A 186 -2.32 29.48 -5.90
C ILE A 186 -2.62 30.23 -4.61
N SER A 187 -3.19 29.58 -3.59
CA SER A 187 -3.46 30.25 -2.30
C SER A 187 -2.16 30.67 -1.60
N GLY A 188 -1.13 29.82 -1.62
CA GLY A 188 0.20 30.15 -1.10
C GLY A 188 0.84 31.33 -1.84
N LEU A 189 0.70 31.39 -3.17
CA LEU A 189 1.18 32.52 -3.97
C LEU A 189 0.42 33.81 -3.64
N ILE A 190 -0.90 33.74 -3.45
CA ILE A 190 -1.72 34.89 -3.06
C ILE A 190 -1.26 35.42 -1.69
N ILE A 191 -1.07 34.55 -0.70
CA ILE A 191 -0.58 34.95 0.63
C ILE A 191 0.77 35.66 0.51
N LEU A 192 1.73 35.08 -0.24
CA LEU A 192 3.03 35.70 -0.47
C LEU A 192 2.94 37.07 -1.17
N VAL A 193 2.02 37.24 -2.12
CA VAL A 193 1.81 38.52 -2.83
C VAL A 193 1.18 39.56 -1.91
N PHE A 194 0.20 39.19 -1.09
CA PHE A 194 -0.44 40.10 -0.13
C PHE A 194 0.52 40.52 0.98
N ASP A 195 1.33 39.61 1.52
CA ASP A 195 2.35 39.93 2.52
C ASP A 195 3.46 40.83 1.95
N LEU A 196 3.87 40.59 0.71
CA LEU A 196 4.85 41.43 0.02
C LEU A 196 4.26 42.83 -0.27
N ALA A 197 3.01 42.92 -0.71
CA ALA A 197 2.33 44.20 -0.95
C ALA A 197 2.05 45.00 0.35
N GLY A 198 1.75 44.31 1.45
CA GLY A 198 1.63 44.90 2.78
C GLY A 198 2.95 45.51 3.26
N SER A 199 4.08 44.89 2.92
CA SER A 199 5.42 45.38 3.24
C SER A 199 5.81 46.65 2.49
N PHE A 200 5.34 46.84 1.26
CA PHE A 200 5.59 48.07 0.47
C PHE A 200 4.61 49.22 0.77
N SER A 201 3.42 48.93 1.28
CA SER A 201 2.35 49.92 1.47
C SER A 201 2.39 50.65 2.83
N GLY A 202 3.29 50.28 3.75
CA GLY A 202 3.43 50.95 5.05
C GLY A 202 2.21 50.82 5.95
N ILE A 203 1.23 49.98 5.59
CA ILE A 203 0.03 49.72 6.39
C ILE A 203 0.42 48.73 7.49
N SER A 204 0.95 49.29 8.58
CA SER A 204 1.14 48.59 9.85
C SER A 204 -0.22 48.10 10.34
N TYR A 205 -0.51 46.81 10.16
CA TYR A 205 -1.52 46.16 11.00
C TYR A 205 -1.03 46.33 12.45
N GLY A 206 -1.80 47.11 13.21
CA GLY A 206 -1.38 47.64 14.49
C GLY A 206 -1.20 46.55 15.54
N SER A 207 0.02 46.07 15.71
CA SER A 207 0.50 45.51 16.97
C SER A 207 1.97 45.88 17.13
N LYS A 208 2.22 46.72 18.15
CA LYS A 208 3.52 47.25 18.51
C LYS A 208 4.33 46.20 19.24
N GLU A 209 4.80 45.14 18.57
CA GLU A 209 5.98 44.36 18.99
C GLU A 209 6.81 44.03 17.74
N ALA A 210 7.58 45.03 17.34
CA ALA A 210 8.32 45.12 16.10
C ALA A 210 9.68 44.38 16.14
N LEU A 211 9.65 43.09 16.49
CA LEU A 211 10.69 42.10 16.21
C LEU A 211 9.94 40.78 15.95
N ALA A 212 9.83 40.17 14.78
CA ALA A 212 10.73 40.13 13.64
C ALA A 212 9.98 39.75 12.34
N PRO A 213 9.46 40.72 11.55
CA PRO A 213 8.73 40.42 10.31
C PRO A 213 9.63 39.93 9.15
N SER A 214 10.96 40.06 9.25
CA SER A 214 11.88 39.76 8.14
C SER A 214 12.40 38.31 8.11
N LEU A 215 12.46 37.63 9.28
CA LEU A 215 12.88 36.22 9.35
C LEU A 215 11.71 35.24 9.09
N GLY A 216 10.49 35.64 9.44
CA GLY A 216 9.28 34.85 9.20
C GLY A 216 8.90 34.73 7.72
N MET A 217 9.12 35.79 6.92
CA MET A 217 8.78 35.80 5.48
C MET A 217 9.63 34.84 4.65
N GLY A 218 10.95 34.78 4.91
CA GLY A 218 11.83 33.81 4.25
C GLY A 218 11.52 32.37 4.66
N PHE A 219 11.16 32.16 5.92
CA PHE A 219 10.77 30.84 6.44
C PHE A 219 9.48 30.33 5.80
N ILE A 220 8.43 31.16 5.71
CA ILE A 220 7.15 30.78 5.09
C ILE A 220 7.34 30.45 3.60
N GLY A 221 8.11 31.27 2.88
CA GLY A 221 8.43 31.01 1.47
C GLY A 221 9.24 29.73 1.27
N ALA A 222 10.24 29.49 2.13
CA ALA A 222 11.04 28.27 2.10
C ALA A 222 10.20 27.02 2.39
N VAL A 223 9.26 27.09 3.35
CA VAL A 223 8.32 26.00 3.66
C VAL A 223 7.38 25.74 2.48
N LEU A 224 6.86 26.77 1.83
CA LEU A 224 6.02 26.60 0.62
C LEU A 224 6.79 25.92 -0.52
N ILE A 225 8.05 26.33 -0.76
CA ILE A 225 8.91 25.71 -1.78
C ILE A 225 9.21 24.25 -1.42
N LEU A 226 9.52 23.96 -0.15
CA LEU A 226 9.74 22.59 0.34
C LEU A 226 8.50 21.72 0.15
N CYS A 227 7.31 22.24 0.49
CA CYS A 227 6.04 21.57 0.26
C CYS A 227 5.84 21.24 -1.22
N LEU A 228 6.03 22.21 -2.13
CA LEU A 228 5.93 21.97 -3.57
C LEU A 228 6.90 20.88 -4.06
N LEU A 229 8.12 20.84 -3.52
CA LEU A 229 9.11 19.83 -3.88
C LEU A 229 8.72 18.42 -3.41
N LEU A 230 8.20 18.29 -2.19
CA LEU A 230 7.65 17.03 -1.68
C LEU A 230 6.45 16.55 -2.50
N PHE A 231 5.62 17.47 -2.98
CA PHE A 231 4.48 17.13 -3.84
C PHE A 231 4.90 16.68 -5.24
N ILE A 232 5.91 17.30 -5.85
CA ILE A 232 6.47 16.82 -7.12
C ILE A 232 6.97 15.37 -6.96
N LEU A 233 7.64 15.09 -5.84
CA LEU A 233 8.10 13.73 -5.54
C LEU A 233 6.94 12.73 -5.40
N ALA A 234 5.83 13.14 -4.77
CA ALA A 234 4.63 12.33 -4.65
C ALA A 234 4.00 12.01 -6.03
N ILE A 235 3.91 13.00 -6.93
CA ILE A 235 3.41 12.78 -8.30
C ILE A 235 4.31 11.79 -9.06
N VAL A 236 5.63 11.94 -8.96
CA VAL A 236 6.59 11.03 -9.59
C VAL A 236 6.45 9.62 -9.03
N TYR A 237 6.22 9.47 -7.72
CA TYR A 237 5.97 8.18 -7.08
C TYR A 237 4.72 7.51 -7.66
N GLU A 238 3.58 8.20 -7.70
CA GLU A 238 2.34 7.64 -8.25
C GLU A 238 2.45 7.28 -9.73
N ALA A 239 3.14 8.11 -10.53
CA ALA A 239 3.43 7.81 -11.94
C ALA A 239 4.27 6.52 -12.08
N LYS A 240 5.19 6.26 -11.14
CA LYS A 240 6.01 5.03 -11.13
C LYS A 240 5.24 3.82 -10.60
N ILE A 241 4.28 3.99 -9.69
CA ILE A 241 3.32 2.95 -9.32
C ILE A 241 2.49 2.55 -10.55
N LEU A 242 2.01 3.52 -11.33
CA LEU A 242 1.25 3.26 -12.57
C LEU A 242 2.05 2.44 -13.59
N GLN A 243 3.33 2.76 -13.78
CA GLN A 243 4.24 1.98 -14.63
C GLN A 243 4.44 0.56 -14.08
N THR A 244 4.52 0.41 -12.76
CA THR A 244 4.68 -0.90 -12.09
C THR A 244 3.45 -1.77 -12.30
N VAL A 245 2.24 -1.24 -12.09
CA VAL A 245 0.98 -1.97 -12.32
C VAL A 245 0.82 -2.35 -13.79
N ALA A 246 1.18 -1.46 -14.72
CA ALA A 246 1.15 -1.74 -16.16
C ALA A 246 2.14 -2.84 -16.54
N SER A 247 3.35 -2.83 -15.97
CA SER A 247 4.36 -3.88 -16.16
C SER A 247 3.87 -5.24 -15.65
N ILE A 248 3.25 -5.29 -14.46
CA ILE A 248 2.66 -6.53 -13.92
C ILE A 248 1.55 -7.04 -14.83
N LYS A 249 0.64 -6.15 -15.27
CA LYS A 249 -0.46 -6.50 -16.19
C LYS A 249 0.05 -7.03 -17.53
N ASN A 250 1.01 -6.36 -18.14
CA ASN A 250 1.60 -6.79 -19.41
C ASN A 250 2.36 -8.11 -19.27
N THR A 251 3.00 -8.34 -18.12
CA THR A 251 3.69 -9.60 -17.81
C THR A 251 2.71 -10.77 -17.73
N ILE A 252 1.50 -10.55 -17.18
CA ILE A 252 0.41 -11.54 -17.18
C ILE A 252 -0.08 -11.81 -18.61
N LEU A 253 -0.32 -10.76 -19.40
CA LEU A 253 -0.88 -10.90 -20.75
C LEU A 253 0.09 -11.57 -21.73
N THR A 254 1.37 -11.25 -21.63
CA THR A 254 2.39 -11.73 -22.57
C THR A 254 3.07 -13.02 -22.14
N ASN A 255 2.83 -13.50 -20.91
CA ASN A 255 3.56 -14.61 -20.30
C ASN A 255 5.08 -14.43 -20.27
N THR A 256 5.57 -13.20 -20.42
CA THR A 256 7.00 -12.87 -20.40
C THR A 256 7.22 -11.71 -19.43
N PRO A 257 8.35 -11.68 -18.70
CA PRO A 257 8.68 -10.56 -17.83
C PRO A 257 8.86 -9.29 -18.67
N THR A 258 7.92 -8.36 -18.56
CA THR A 258 7.91 -7.11 -19.34
C THR A 258 8.15 -5.92 -18.42
N GLY A 259 9.23 -5.17 -18.71
CA GLY A 259 9.59 -3.98 -17.94
C GLY A 259 10.25 -4.29 -16.60
N THR A 260 11.17 -3.43 -16.19
CA THR A 260 11.82 -3.53 -14.88
C THR A 260 11.04 -2.70 -13.86
N ILE A 261 10.69 -3.29 -12.71
CA ILE A 261 10.15 -2.51 -11.59
C ILE A 261 11.20 -1.48 -11.13
N SER A 262 10.75 -0.24 -10.98
CA SER A 262 11.59 0.86 -10.52
C SER A 262 12.03 0.67 -9.07
N SER A 263 13.35 0.70 -8.80
CA SER A 263 13.88 0.66 -7.42
C SER A 263 13.41 1.85 -6.59
N PHE A 264 13.11 2.97 -7.25
CA PHE A 264 12.60 4.18 -6.60
C PHE A 264 11.27 3.92 -5.88
N VAL A 265 10.34 3.19 -6.50
CA VAL A 265 9.04 2.86 -5.88
C VAL A 265 9.24 2.05 -4.60
N ILE A 266 10.11 1.05 -4.66
CA ILE A 266 10.46 0.22 -3.50
C ILE A 266 11.01 1.11 -2.38
N ALA A 267 11.96 2.00 -2.68
CA ALA A 267 12.57 2.89 -1.69
C ALA A 267 11.53 3.82 -1.04
N ILE A 268 10.62 4.41 -1.83
CA ILE A 268 9.56 5.27 -1.29
C ILE A 268 8.59 4.48 -0.40
N CYS A 269 8.26 3.22 -0.72
CA CYS A 269 7.43 2.39 0.18
C CYS A 269 8.08 2.17 1.56
N TRP A 270 9.40 2.03 1.60
CA TRP A 270 10.13 1.95 2.88
C TRP A 270 10.15 3.28 3.62
N ILE A 271 10.42 4.37 2.89
CA ILE A 271 10.46 5.72 3.47
C ILE A 271 9.08 6.11 4.00
N SER A 272 8.00 5.89 3.25
CA SER A 272 6.65 6.20 3.69
C SER A 272 6.23 5.39 4.92
N GLY A 273 6.67 4.13 5.00
CA GLY A 273 6.48 3.31 6.20
C GLY A 273 7.20 3.84 7.42
N VAL A 274 8.47 4.22 7.30
CA VAL A 274 9.23 4.79 8.42
C VAL A 274 8.67 6.15 8.83
N MET A 275 8.34 7.01 7.86
CA MET A 275 7.74 8.31 8.13
C MET A 275 6.38 8.17 8.80
N GLY A 276 5.54 7.24 8.37
CA GLY A 276 4.24 6.99 9.00
C GLY A 276 4.38 6.58 10.48
N ILE A 277 5.42 5.81 10.84
CA ILE A 277 5.72 5.50 12.24
C ILE A 277 6.12 6.76 13.01
N LEU A 278 7.05 7.56 12.47
CA LEU A 278 7.52 8.80 13.11
C LEU A 278 6.39 9.82 13.31
N PHE A 279 5.52 9.98 12.32
CA PHE A 279 4.40 10.90 12.38
C PHE A 279 3.22 10.38 13.19
N SER A 280 3.09 9.06 13.39
CA SER A 280 1.98 8.51 14.19
C SER A 280 1.95 9.06 15.62
N VAL A 281 3.11 9.38 16.20
CA VAL A 281 3.24 9.94 17.56
C VAL A 281 2.67 11.36 17.66
N SER A 282 2.54 12.06 16.53
CA SER A 282 2.00 13.43 16.50
C SER A 282 0.47 13.51 16.54
N SER A 283 -0.23 12.37 16.38
CA SER A 283 -1.69 12.36 16.43
C SER A 283 -2.20 12.29 17.87
N ILE A 284 -3.13 13.19 18.21
CA ILE A 284 -3.72 13.30 19.54
C ILE A 284 -4.77 12.19 19.78
N ALA A 285 -5.37 11.67 18.71
CA ALA A 285 -6.42 10.64 18.79
C ALA A 285 -5.81 9.23 18.69
N PRO A 286 -5.94 8.37 19.73
CA PRO A 286 -5.31 7.05 19.76
C PRO A 286 -5.68 6.15 18.58
N ILE A 287 -6.92 6.26 18.09
CA ILE A 287 -7.40 5.46 16.96
C ILE A 287 -6.73 5.85 15.64
N LEU A 288 -6.38 7.13 15.48
CA LEU A 288 -5.66 7.62 14.31
C LEU A 288 -4.18 7.20 14.36
N ILE A 289 -3.58 7.14 15.55
CA ILE A 289 -2.23 6.56 15.73
C ILE A 289 -2.21 5.13 15.19
N LEU A 290 -3.21 4.33 15.57
CA LEU A 290 -3.32 2.94 15.13
C LEU A 290 -3.56 2.82 13.62
N SER A 291 -4.36 3.73 13.03
CA SER A 291 -4.53 3.79 11.58
C SER A 291 -3.21 4.09 10.85
N SER A 292 -2.46 5.10 11.33
CA SER A 292 -1.17 5.46 10.75
C SER A 292 -0.15 4.32 10.85
N LEU A 293 -0.13 3.59 11.97
CA LEU A 293 0.69 2.38 12.13
C LEU A 293 0.29 1.30 11.12
N ALA A 294 -1.01 1.03 10.97
CA ALA A 294 -1.50 0.04 10.01
C ALA A 294 -1.13 0.40 8.56
N SER A 295 -1.24 1.68 8.18
CA SER A 295 -0.78 2.18 6.86
C SER A 295 0.73 2.03 6.69
N SER A 296 1.49 2.30 7.75
CA SER A 296 2.96 2.14 7.76
C SER A 296 3.38 0.68 7.57
N ILE A 297 2.72 -0.25 8.25
CA ILE A 297 2.95 -1.69 8.08
C ILE A 297 2.61 -2.10 6.64
N SER A 298 1.52 -1.56 6.08
CA SER A 298 1.11 -1.85 4.71
C SER A 298 2.17 -1.44 3.68
N SER A 299 2.66 -0.20 3.77
CA SER A 299 3.69 0.32 2.86
C SER A 299 4.99 -0.48 2.92
N ILE A 300 5.47 -0.82 4.12
CA ILE A 300 6.65 -1.69 4.30
C ILE A 300 6.43 -3.06 3.67
N ALA A 301 5.27 -3.67 3.92
CA ALA A 301 4.94 -4.98 3.39
C ALA A 301 4.88 -4.99 1.84
N PHE A 302 4.33 -3.94 1.22
CA PHE A 302 4.37 -3.75 -0.23
C PHE A 302 5.79 -3.50 -0.76
N GLY A 303 6.64 -2.76 -0.03
CA GLY A 303 8.06 -2.61 -0.37
C GLY A 303 8.79 -3.95 -0.43
N VAL A 304 8.54 -4.83 0.55
CA VAL A 304 9.09 -6.20 0.56
C VAL A 304 8.53 -7.04 -0.58
N PHE A 305 7.22 -6.96 -0.85
CA PHE A 305 6.58 -7.68 -1.95
C PHE A 305 7.15 -7.29 -3.31
N LEU A 306 7.25 -5.98 -3.61
CA LEU A 306 7.79 -5.47 -4.86
C LEU A 306 9.27 -5.84 -5.04
N SER A 307 10.04 -5.88 -3.95
CA SER A 307 11.43 -6.34 -3.97
C SER A 307 11.54 -7.82 -4.38
N LYS A 308 10.70 -8.68 -3.79
CA LYS A 308 10.63 -10.11 -4.15
C LYS A 308 10.19 -10.30 -5.58
N TYR A 309 9.15 -9.58 -6.01
CA TYR A 309 8.68 -9.60 -7.39
C TYR A 309 9.80 -9.25 -8.36
N LYS A 310 10.50 -8.13 -8.12
CA LYS A 310 11.58 -7.64 -8.98
C LYS A 310 12.69 -8.69 -9.12
N LYS A 311 13.10 -9.31 -8.01
CA LYS A 311 14.13 -10.36 -7.99
C LYS A 311 13.73 -11.57 -8.82
N GLU A 312 12.48 -12.05 -8.65
CA GLU A 312 11.99 -13.23 -9.38
C GLU A 312 11.81 -12.97 -10.88
N MET A 313 11.28 -11.80 -11.26
CA MET A 313 11.12 -11.47 -12.68
C MET A 313 12.45 -11.26 -13.39
N ASN A 314 13.44 -10.65 -12.71
CA ASN A 314 14.79 -10.53 -13.25
C ASN A 314 15.41 -11.91 -13.49
N ARG A 315 15.33 -12.83 -12.50
CA ARG A 315 15.80 -14.22 -12.62
C ARG A 315 15.18 -14.95 -13.82
N ILE A 316 13.87 -14.83 -14.01
CA ILE A 316 13.17 -15.46 -15.15
C ILE A 316 13.59 -14.80 -16.47
N SER A 317 13.75 -13.49 -16.52
CA SER A 317 14.17 -12.78 -17.73
C SER A 317 15.59 -13.12 -18.17
N GLU A 318 16.51 -13.29 -17.21
CA GLU A 318 17.88 -13.75 -17.47
C GLU A 318 17.88 -15.17 -18.04
N PHE A 319 17.06 -16.07 -17.48
CA PHE A 319 16.93 -17.43 -18.01
C PHE A 319 16.42 -17.44 -19.46
N HIS A 320 15.45 -16.59 -19.81
CA HIS A 320 14.97 -16.48 -21.19
C HIS A 320 16.02 -15.89 -22.15
N ARG A 321 16.94 -15.05 -21.66
CA ARG A 321 18.04 -14.51 -22.48
C ARG A 321 19.17 -15.51 -22.73
N MET A 322 19.32 -16.52 -21.89
CA MET A 322 20.37 -17.54 -22.01
C MET A 322 19.99 -18.71 -22.92
N ARG A 323 18.73 -18.79 -23.37
CA ARG A 323 18.21 -19.82 -24.27
C ARG A 323 18.05 -19.27 -25.68
#